data_AF-R5MI66-F1
#
_entry.id   AF-R5MI66-F1
#
_cell.length_a   1.000
_cell.length_b   1.000
_cell.length_c   1.000
_cell.angle_alpha   90.00
_cell.angle_beta   90.00
_cell.angle_gamma   90.00
#
_symmetry.space_group_name_H-M   'P 1'
#
loop_
_entity.id
_entity.type
_entity.pdbx_description
1 polymer ?
#
loop_
_entity_poly.entity_id
_entity_poly.type
_entity_poly.pdbx_seq_one_letter_code
_entity_poly.pdbx_strand_id
1 'polypeptide(L)'
;MMTQNKELDRIFFVTFCMEQYRHEHNMTGKEVADLFSQQGVLTYLEENFEILHTQSRQWLMEEIDHQGGTSMNLEVTNNNLYLFLPGKIARMIQIYARQQGISIKEALLRFYRSDTYRRLTDQSTQLWHYGPVALYEEFMEEEKNVNKNNHL
;
A
#
# COMPACT_ATOMS: atom_id res chain seq x y z
N MET A 1 21.75 5.30 -9.36
CA MET A 1 21.29 4.48 -8.21
C MET A 1 20.37 5.36 -7.37
N MET A 2 19.09 4.98 -7.19
CA MET A 2 18.25 5.63 -6.20
C MET A 2 18.74 5.22 -4.80
N THR A 3 18.85 6.17 -3.89
CA THR A 3 19.16 5.85 -2.48
C THR A 3 17.99 5.07 -1.88
N GLN A 4 18.26 4.18 -0.92
CA GLN A 4 17.21 3.33 -0.31
C GLN A 4 16.03 4.12 0.26
N ASN A 5 16.27 5.35 0.73
CA ASN A 5 15.23 6.27 1.21
C ASN A 5 14.34 6.77 0.06
N LYS A 6 14.92 7.12 -1.08
CA LYS A 6 14.16 7.65 -2.23
C LYS A 6 13.25 6.61 -2.87
N GLU A 7 13.68 5.36 -2.88
CA GLU A 7 12.84 4.23 -3.32
C GLU A 7 11.66 4.04 -2.35
N LEU A 8 11.91 4.04 -1.03
CA LEU A 8 10.86 3.87 -0.04
C LEU A 8 9.86 5.04 -0.07
N ASP A 9 10.33 6.28 -0.22
CA ASP A 9 9.48 7.47 -0.35
C ASP A 9 8.57 7.36 -1.58
N ARG A 10 9.09 6.81 -2.70
CA ARG A 10 8.30 6.56 -3.91
C ARG A 10 7.23 5.51 -3.68
N ILE A 11 7.57 4.38 -3.07
CA ILE A 11 6.59 3.33 -2.78
C ILE A 11 5.52 3.86 -1.83
N PHE A 12 5.92 4.61 -0.81
CA PHE A 12 5.01 5.24 0.14
C PHE A 12 4.04 6.18 -0.57
N PHE A 13 4.53 7.07 -1.43
CA PHE A 13 3.70 8.00 -2.20
C PHE A 13 2.66 7.29 -3.06
N VAL A 14 3.09 6.28 -3.84
CA VAL A 14 2.18 5.52 -4.71
C VAL A 14 1.12 4.78 -3.88
N THR A 15 1.55 4.15 -2.79
CA THR A 15 0.66 3.43 -1.87
C THR A 15 -0.36 4.39 -1.25
N PHE A 16 0.08 5.56 -0.83
CA PHE A 16 -0.79 6.61 -0.31
C PHE A 16 -1.86 7.02 -1.32
N CYS A 17 -1.48 7.33 -2.57
CA CYS A 17 -2.44 7.67 -3.61
C CYS A 17 -3.47 6.56 -3.88
N MET A 18 -3.03 5.30 -3.89
CA MET A 18 -3.92 4.15 -4.09
C MET A 18 -4.89 3.98 -2.92
N GLU A 19 -4.43 4.11 -1.67
CA GLU A 19 -5.30 4.01 -0.49
C GLU A 19 -6.33 5.14 -0.43
N GLN A 20 -5.93 6.38 -0.71
CA GLN A 20 -6.84 7.53 -0.71
C GLN A 20 -7.92 7.38 -1.77
N TYR A 21 -7.51 7.10 -3.02
CA TYR A 21 -8.45 6.93 -4.13
C TYR A 21 -9.41 5.76 -3.87
N ARG A 22 -8.88 4.63 -3.37
CA ARG A 22 -9.69 3.48 -3.01
C ARG A 22 -10.74 3.84 -1.96
N HIS A 23 -10.34 4.56 -0.91
CA HIS A 23 -11.23 4.96 0.18
C HIS A 23 -12.32 5.92 -0.29
N GLU A 24 -11.95 7.01 -0.98
CA GLU A 24 -12.91 8.02 -1.49
C GLU A 24 -13.95 7.41 -2.46
N HIS A 25 -13.56 6.38 -3.21
CA HIS A 25 -14.40 5.73 -4.20
C HIS A 25 -15.01 4.39 -3.74
N ASN A 26 -14.84 4.01 -2.47
CA ASN A 26 -15.34 2.74 -1.91
C ASN A 26 -14.93 1.49 -2.71
N MET A 27 -13.70 1.47 -3.21
CA MET A 27 -13.17 0.36 -4.01
C MET A 27 -12.52 -0.72 -3.14
N THR A 28 -12.44 -1.92 -3.68
CA THR A 28 -11.56 -2.98 -3.20
C THR A 28 -10.12 -2.76 -3.70
N GLY A 29 -9.15 -3.42 -3.07
CA GLY A 29 -7.75 -3.40 -3.53
C GLY A 29 -7.59 -3.84 -4.98
N LYS A 30 -8.32 -4.90 -5.37
CA LYS A 30 -8.31 -5.42 -6.73
C LYS A 30 -8.86 -4.39 -7.72
N GLU A 31 -9.96 -3.72 -7.41
CA GLU A 31 -10.55 -2.73 -8.32
C GLU A 31 -9.62 -1.54 -8.55
N VAL A 32 -9.02 -0.98 -7.49
CA VAL A 32 -8.07 0.14 -7.64
C VAL A 32 -6.80 -0.29 -8.38
N ALA A 33 -6.28 -1.50 -8.11
CA ALA A 33 -5.12 -2.03 -8.83
C ALA A 33 -5.40 -2.25 -10.31
N ASP A 34 -6.56 -2.81 -10.65
CA ASP A 34 -6.97 -3.03 -12.04
C ASP A 34 -7.18 -1.70 -12.77
N LEU A 35 -7.86 -0.73 -12.14
CA LEU A 35 -8.07 0.60 -12.70
C LEU A 35 -6.74 1.32 -12.95
N PHE A 36 -5.87 1.40 -11.94
CA PHE A 36 -4.60 2.13 -12.04
C PHE A 36 -3.65 1.48 -13.04
N SER A 37 -3.70 0.15 -13.18
CA SER A 37 -2.96 -0.58 -14.19
C SER A 37 -3.48 -0.31 -15.60
N GLN A 38 -4.80 -0.38 -15.81
CA GLN A 38 -5.43 -0.21 -17.13
C GLN A 38 -5.30 1.21 -17.65
N GLN A 39 -5.40 2.21 -16.77
CA GLN A 39 -5.33 3.63 -17.13
C GLN A 39 -3.90 4.18 -17.14
N GLY A 40 -2.89 3.36 -16.83
CA GLY A 40 -1.49 3.78 -16.76
C GLY A 40 -1.16 4.74 -15.60
N VAL A 41 -2.10 4.97 -14.68
CA VAL A 41 -1.95 5.87 -13.52
C VAL A 41 -0.79 5.42 -12.64
N LEU A 42 -0.61 4.10 -12.46
CA LEU A 42 0.49 3.58 -11.65
C LEU A 42 1.86 3.98 -12.22
N THR A 43 2.03 3.83 -13.54
CA THR A 43 3.23 4.27 -14.25
C THR A 43 3.41 5.79 -14.12
N TYR A 44 2.33 6.56 -14.30
CA TYR A 44 2.36 8.01 -14.19
C TYR A 44 2.84 8.48 -12.81
N LEU A 45 2.33 7.90 -11.72
CA LEU A 45 2.73 8.24 -10.35
C LEU A 45 4.20 7.90 -10.07
N GLU A 46 4.69 6.75 -10.57
CA GLU A 46 6.09 6.37 -10.43
C GLU A 46 7.02 7.31 -11.22
N GLU A 47 6.68 7.64 -12.46
CA GLU A 47 7.51 8.47 -13.33
C GLU A 47 7.54 9.94 -12.87
N ASN A 48 6.44 10.45 -12.34
CA ASN A 48 6.29 11.85 -11.93
C ASN A 48 6.53 12.08 -10.43
N PHE A 49 7.02 11.07 -9.70
CA PHE A 49 7.27 11.12 -8.25
C PHE A 49 8.00 12.40 -7.83
N GLU A 50 9.09 12.78 -8.50
CA GLU A 50 9.91 13.95 -8.14
C GLU A 50 9.09 15.26 -8.04
N ILE A 51 8.04 15.39 -8.84
CA ILE A 51 7.21 16.60 -8.92
C ILE A 51 6.01 16.50 -7.99
N LEU A 52 5.44 15.30 -7.83
CA LEU A 52 4.19 15.07 -7.10
C LEU A 52 4.40 14.86 -5.59
N HIS A 53 5.54 14.31 -5.17
CA HIS A 53 5.80 13.95 -3.76
C HIS A 53 5.97 15.17 -2.83
N THR A 54 6.26 16.35 -3.37
CA THR A 54 6.41 17.59 -2.59
C THR A 54 5.06 18.13 -2.11
N GLN A 55 3.98 17.85 -2.84
CA GLN A 55 2.62 18.31 -2.53
C GLN A 55 1.87 17.39 -1.56
N SER A 56 2.17 16.08 -1.60
CA SER A 56 1.50 15.06 -0.75
C SER A 56 1.91 15.13 0.72
N ARG A 57 3.14 15.54 1.04
CA ARG A 57 3.56 15.77 2.44
C ARG A 57 2.78 16.93 3.07
N GLN A 58 2.49 17.96 2.29
CA GLN A 58 1.78 19.15 2.73
C GLN A 58 0.31 18.82 3.03
N TRP A 59 -0.33 18.04 2.15
CA TRP A 59 -1.71 17.55 2.36
C TRP A 59 -1.85 16.61 3.56
N LEU A 60 -0.88 15.71 3.79
CA LEU A 60 -0.89 14.82 4.97
C LEU A 60 -0.76 15.61 6.29
N MET A 61 0.09 16.65 6.31
CA MET A 61 0.23 17.53 7.47
C MET A 61 -1.01 18.39 7.68
N GLU A 62 -1.63 18.88 6.60
CA GLU A 62 -2.92 19.59 6.65
C GLU A 62 -4.06 18.71 7.17
N GLU A 63 -4.10 17.42 6.79
CA GLU A 63 -5.09 16.46 7.31
C GLU A 63 -4.86 16.14 8.79
N ILE A 64 -3.60 15.96 9.21
CA ILE A 64 -3.22 15.78 10.63
C ILE A 64 -3.58 17.02 11.45
N ASP A 65 -3.30 18.22 10.94
CA ASP A 65 -3.64 19.48 11.60
C ASP A 65 -5.16 19.71 11.62
N HIS A 66 -5.87 19.34 10.55
CA HIS A 66 -7.33 19.41 10.48
C HIS A 66 -8.02 18.45 11.45
N GLN A 67 -7.43 17.27 11.68
CA GLN A 67 -7.90 16.29 12.68
C GLN A 67 -7.48 16.63 14.12
N GLY A 68 -6.76 17.74 14.32
CA GLY A 68 -6.39 18.27 15.63
C GLY A 68 -5.21 17.53 16.24
N GLY A 69 -4.03 18.14 16.19
CA GLY A 69 -2.79 17.70 16.83
C GLY A 69 -2.82 17.65 18.36
N THR A 70 -3.75 16.89 18.92
CA THR A 70 -3.85 16.55 20.34
C THR A 70 -4.09 15.06 20.47
N SER A 71 -3.33 14.41 21.37
CA SER A 71 -3.46 13.01 21.75
C SER A 71 -4.93 12.58 21.87
N MET A 72 -5.46 11.94 20.84
CA MET A 72 -6.71 11.20 20.89
C MET A 72 -6.35 9.73 20.71
N ASN A 73 -6.89 8.88 21.60
CA ASN A 73 -7.00 7.45 21.36
C ASN A 73 -7.89 7.27 20.11
N LEU A 74 -7.29 7.37 18.92
CA LEU A 74 -7.95 7.08 17.66
C LEU A 74 -8.23 5.59 17.66
N GLU A 75 -9.48 5.22 17.97
CA GLU A 75 -9.97 3.87 17.76
C GLU A 75 -9.81 3.55 16.27
N VAL A 76 -9.05 2.49 15.96
CA VAL A 76 -8.85 2.06 14.58
C VAL A 76 -10.12 1.36 14.11
N THR A 77 -10.74 1.92 13.08
CA THR A 77 -11.97 1.44 12.44
C THR A 77 -11.72 1.20 10.95
N ASN A 78 -12.64 0.52 10.26
CA ASN A 78 -12.56 0.36 8.80
C ASN A 78 -12.47 1.69 8.04
N ASN A 79 -13.00 2.78 8.63
CA ASN A 79 -13.05 4.09 7.99
C ASN A 79 -11.78 4.92 8.18
N ASN A 80 -10.86 4.58 9.09
CA ASN A 80 -9.60 5.31 9.27
C ASN A 80 -8.35 4.45 9.04
N LEU A 81 -8.54 3.15 8.81
CA LEU A 81 -7.47 2.18 8.65
C LEU A 81 -6.50 2.58 7.53
N TYR A 82 -7.02 3.11 6.43
CA TYR A 82 -6.26 3.53 5.25
C TYR A 82 -5.17 4.57 5.56
N LEU A 83 -5.30 5.34 6.66
CA LEU A 83 -4.31 6.33 7.08
C LEU A 83 -3.01 5.69 7.60
N PHE A 84 -3.10 4.48 8.16
CA PHE A 84 -1.99 3.82 8.84
C PHE A 84 -1.25 2.78 7.98
N LEU A 85 -1.87 2.33 6.89
CA LEU A 85 -1.35 1.29 6.03
C LEU A 85 -0.16 1.70 5.14
N PRO A 86 -0.06 2.94 4.59
CA PRO A 86 0.92 3.25 3.56
C PRO A 86 2.37 2.95 3.94
N GLY A 87 2.78 3.29 5.17
CA GLY A 87 4.13 3.00 5.66
C GLY A 87 4.43 1.51 5.77
N LYS A 88 3.46 0.72 6.23
CA LYS A 88 3.61 -0.73 6.41
C LYS A 88 3.68 -1.45 5.07
N ILE A 89 2.75 -1.12 4.17
CA ILE A 89 2.68 -1.67 2.82
C ILE A 89 3.97 -1.30 2.07
N ALA A 90 4.40 -0.04 2.11
CA ALA A 90 5.58 0.38 1.37
C ALA A 90 6.85 -0.40 1.76
N ARG A 91 7.05 -0.62 3.06
CA ARG A 91 8.20 -1.40 3.54
C ARG A 91 8.08 -2.88 3.18
N MET A 92 6.89 -3.46 3.24
CA MET A 92 6.64 -4.85 2.84
C MET A 92 6.88 -5.04 1.34
N ILE A 93 6.34 -4.16 0.48
CA ILE A 93 6.54 -4.17 -0.97
C ILE A 93 8.02 -4.08 -1.33
N GLN A 94 8.78 -3.23 -0.65
CA GLN A 94 10.22 -3.12 -0.86
C GLN A 94 10.94 -4.45 -0.55
N ILE A 95 10.56 -5.14 0.53
CA ILE A 95 11.14 -6.45 0.88
C ILE A 95 10.78 -7.48 -0.20
N TYR A 96 9.50 -7.58 -0.55
CA TYR A 96 8.99 -8.54 -1.53
C TYR A 96 9.64 -8.35 -2.91
N ALA A 97 9.64 -7.14 -3.45
CA ALA A 97 10.20 -6.85 -4.76
C ALA A 97 11.69 -7.23 -4.86
N ARG A 98 12.47 -6.92 -3.81
CA ARG A 98 13.90 -7.26 -3.76
C ARG A 98 14.14 -8.76 -3.67
N GLN A 99 13.36 -9.48 -2.87
CA GLN A 99 13.54 -10.92 -2.69
C GLN A 99 13.05 -11.74 -3.88
N GLN A 100 12.01 -11.26 -4.59
CA GLN A 100 11.50 -11.93 -5.79
C GLN A 100 12.21 -11.45 -7.08
N GLY A 101 12.98 -10.37 -7.04
CA GLY A 101 13.64 -9.80 -8.22
C GLY A 101 12.66 -9.20 -9.24
N ILE A 102 11.52 -8.67 -8.78
CA ILE A 102 10.48 -8.08 -9.62
C ILE A 102 10.43 -6.55 -9.45
N SER A 103 9.73 -5.86 -10.36
CA SER A 103 9.54 -4.42 -10.25
C SER A 103 8.61 -4.05 -9.10
N ILE A 104 8.77 -2.83 -8.58
CA ILE A 104 7.85 -2.25 -7.57
C ILE A 104 6.41 -2.24 -8.08
N LYS A 105 6.21 -1.81 -9.33
CA LYS A 105 4.93 -1.87 -10.03
C LYS A 105 4.28 -3.25 -9.94
N GLU A 106 5.01 -4.28 -10.32
CA GLU A 106 4.51 -5.66 -10.29
C GLU A 106 4.20 -6.10 -8.84
N ALA A 107 5.08 -5.79 -7.90
CA ALA A 107 4.88 -6.09 -6.49
C ALA A 107 3.60 -5.44 -5.91
N LEU A 108 3.36 -4.17 -6.21
CA LEU A 108 2.13 -3.45 -5.80
C LEU A 108 0.89 -4.11 -6.40
N LEU A 109 0.92 -4.40 -7.70
CA LEU A 109 -0.22 -5.02 -8.37
C LEU A 109 -0.56 -6.40 -7.82
N ARG A 110 0.44 -7.24 -7.52
CA ARG A 110 0.22 -8.55 -6.89
C ARG A 110 -0.37 -8.40 -5.51
N PHE A 111 0.23 -7.53 -4.68
CA PHE A 111 -0.21 -7.37 -3.31
C PHE A 111 -1.64 -6.80 -3.21
N TYR A 112 -1.99 -5.74 -3.94
CA TYR A 112 -3.33 -5.16 -3.87
C TYR A 112 -4.44 -6.10 -4.39
N ARG A 113 -4.08 -7.10 -5.19
CA ARG A 113 -4.99 -8.15 -5.66
C ARG A 113 -5.07 -9.36 -4.72
N SER A 114 -4.26 -9.40 -3.66
CA SER A 114 -4.14 -10.53 -2.75
C SER A 114 -5.26 -10.56 -1.69
N ASP A 115 -5.51 -11.75 -1.15
CA ASP A 115 -6.36 -11.94 0.03
C ASP A 115 -5.73 -11.32 1.28
N THR A 116 -4.40 -11.34 1.37
CA THR A 116 -3.63 -10.69 2.43
C THR A 116 -3.94 -9.21 2.51
N TYR A 117 -3.99 -8.50 1.38
CA TYR A 117 -4.40 -7.10 1.33
C TYR A 117 -5.88 -6.91 1.69
N ARG A 118 -6.77 -7.77 1.17
CA ARG A 118 -8.20 -7.74 1.51
C ARG A 118 -8.40 -7.87 3.03
N ARG A 119 -7.67 -8.76 3.69
CA ARG A 119 -7.70 -8.91 5.15
C ARG A 119 -7.05 -7.72 5.84
N LEU A 120 -5.94 -7.20 5.32
CA LEU A 120 -5.25 -6.04 5.88
C LEU A 120 -6.17 -4.81 5.97
N THR A 121 -7.11 -4.66 5.04
CA THR A 121 -8.07 -3.56 4.98
C THR A 121 -9.39 -3.85 5.73
N ASP A 122 -9.50 -5.01 6.39
CA ASP A 122 -10.63 -5.37 7.25
C ASP A 122 -10.17 -5.36 8.72
N GLN A 123 -10.66 -4.38 9.47
CA GLN A 123 -10.32 -4.14 10.87
C GLN A 123 -10.59 -5.37 11.75
N SER A 124 -11.62 -6.18 11.43
CA SER A 124 -12.00 -7.35 12.22
C SER A 124 -10.94 -8.46 12.19
N THR A 125 -10.10 -8.50 11.14
CA THR A 125 -9.03 -9.49 11.01
C THR A 125 -7.83 -9.20 11.90
N GLN A 126 -7.73 -7.96 12.39
CA GLN A 126 -6.61 -7.45 13.20
C GLN A 126 -5.25 -7.52 12.49
N LEU A 127 -5.20 -7.87 11.20
CA LEU A 127 -3.95 -8.02 10.44
C LEU A 127 -3.17 -6.70 10.34
N TRP A 128 -3.86 -5.57 10.44
CA TRP A 128 -3.28 -4.24 10.50
C TRP A 128 -2.35 -3.98 11.70
N HIS A 129 -2.37 -4.83 12.73
CA HIS A 129 -1.36 -4.77 13.80
C HIS A 129 0.03 -5.22 13.32
N TYR A 130 0.10 -6.02 12.26
CA TYR A 130 1.33 -6.66 11.87
C TYR A 130 2.38 -5.64 11.42
N GLY A 131 3.64 -5.95 11.71
CA GLY A 131 4.77 -5.24 11.15
C GLY A 131 5.02 -5.66 9.68
N PRO A 132 5.84 -4.90 8.93
CA PRO A 132 6.10 -5.19 7.52
C PRO A 132 6.65 -6.59 7.23
N VAL A 133 7.44 -7.16 8.15
CA VAL A 133 8.02 -8.51 8.00
C VAL A 133 6.95 -9.59 8.14
N ALA A 134 6.07 -9.50 9.15
CA ALA A 134 4.98 -10.44 9.32
C ALA A 134 3.96 -10.36 8.18
N LEU A 135 3.68 -9.16 7.65
CA LEU A 135 2.85 -8.99 6.45
C LEU A 135 3.49 -9.63 5.21
N TYR A 136 4.82 -9.52 5.07
CA TYR A 136 5.55 -10.20 4.01
C TYR A 136 5.41 -11.72 4.13
N GLU A 137 5.57 -12.29 5.33
CA GLU A 137 5.45 -13.73 5.57
C GLU A 137 4.04 -14.25 5.23
N GLU A 138 2.99 -13.56 5.69
CA GLU A 138 1.59 -13.86 5.38
C GLU A 138 1.35 -13.87 3.85
N PHE A 139 1.78 -12.80 3.17
CA PHE A 139 1.62 -12.68 1.72
C PHE A 139 2.37 -13.77 0.95
N MET A 140 3.57 -14.15 1.41
CA MET A 140 4.34 -15.23 0.79
C MET A 140 3.70 -16.60 0.99
N GLU A 141 3.03 -16.84 2.11
CA GLU A 141 2.28 -18.06 2.33
C GLU A 141 1.11 -18.16 1.34
N GLU A 142 0.38 -17.06 1.12
CA GLU A 142 -0.65 -16.96 0.09
C GLU A 142 -0.09 -17.24 -1.31
N GLU A 143 1.00 -16.57 -1.72
CA GLU A 143 1.62 -16.74 -3.05
C GLU A 143 2.06 -18.19 -3.30
N LYS A 144 2.58 -18.89 -2.27
CA LYS A 144 2.93 -20.31 -2.37
C LYS A 144 1.70 -21.19 -2.62
N ASN A 145 0.58 -20.88 -1.98
CA ASN A 145 -0.65 -21.65 -2.12
C ASN A 145 -1.29 -21.43 -3.49
N VAL A 146 -1.28 -20.19 -4.00
CA VAL A 146 -1.75 -19.87 -5.37
C VAL A 146 -0.92 -20.62 -6.41
N ASN A 147 0.42 -20.62 -6.28
CA ASN A 147 1.29 -21.30 -7.23
C ASN A 147 1.11 -22.84 -7.23
N LYS A 148 0.84 -23.45 -6.07
CA LYS A 148 0.53 -24.90 -6.00
C LYS A 148 -0.77 -25.24 -6.73
N ASN A 149 -1.79 -24.40 -6.62
CA ASN A 149 -3.09 -24.64 -7.23
C ASN A 149 -3.10 -24.41 -8.74
N ASN A 150 -2.16 -23.62 -9.27
CA ASN A 150 -2.00 -23.39 -10.72
C ASN A 150 -1.19 -24.50 -11.44
N HIS A 151 -0.62 -25.45 -10.69
CA HIS A 151 0.15 -26.58 -11.21
C HIS A 151 -0.54 -27.94 -11.03
N LEU A 152 -1.82 -27.94 -10.65
CA LEU A 152 -2.75 -29.09 -10.62
C LEU A 152 -3.75 -28.96 -11.76
#